data_AF-A0A9P4K4W2-F1
#
_entry.id   AF-A0A9P4K4W2-F1
#
_cell.length_a   1.000
_cell.length_b   1.000
_cell.length_c   1.000
_cell.angle_alpha   90.00
_cell.angle_beta   90.00
_cell.angle_gamma   90.00
#
_symmetry.space_group_name_H-M   'P 1'
#
loop_
_entity.id
_entity.type
_entity.pdbx_description
1 polymer ?
#
loop_
_entity_poly.entity_id
_entity_poly.type
_entity_poly.pdbx_seq_one_letter_code
_entity_poly.pdbx_strand_id
1 'polypeptide(L)'
;MAELVGTVASVAQLISLSGELLAGGYGFLAKVARAPSEIRSLLTEAAAINSLLAQLQCLTDAKSELPTGDALSTLERLGVFRECQTTLKSIQKALTACEQMHGNDVKNFGRRLIWPFKERETKEALQRLHHLRDLLANAVEANNACVSVLDVTK
;
A
#
# COMPACT_ATOMS: atom_id res chain seq x y z
N MET A 1 -22.19 -10.33 -8.09
CA MET A 1 -21.42 -11.16 -7.14
C MET A 1 -20.01 -11.47 -7.62
N ALA A 2 -19.80 -11.80 -8.91
CA ALA A 2 -18.44 -12.05 -9.44
C ALA A 2 -17.50 -10.84 -9.34
N GLU A 3 -18.01 -9.63 -9.64
CA GLU A 3 -17.26 -8.37 -9.54
C GLU A 3 -16.71 -8.15 -8.12
N LEU A 4 -17.57 -8.31 -7.10
CA LEU A 4 -17.22 -8.18 -5.68
C LEU A 4 -16.13 -9.16 -5.25
N VAL A 5 -16.19 -10.41 -5.71
CA VAL A 5 -15.16 -11.43 -5.43
C VAL A 5 -13.82 -11.03 -6.08
N GLY A 6 -13.85 -10.50 -7.30
CA GLY A 6 -12.67 -9.97 -7.98
C GLY A 6 -12.04 -8.78 -7.25
N THR A 7 -12.86 -7.86 -6.73
CA THR A 7 -12.37 -6.72 -5.95
C THR A 7 -11.77 -7.19 -4.63
N VAL A 8 -12.43 -8.07 -3.87
CA VAL A 8 -11.91 -8.62 -2.60
C VAL A 8 -10.57 -9.32 -2.81
N ALA A 9 -10.46 -10.14 -3.85
CA ALA A 9 -9.20 -10.80 -4.20
C ALA A 9 -8.09 -9.79 -4.53
N SER A 10 -8.44 -8.69 -5.21
CA SER A 10 -7.51 -7.60 -5.53
C SER A 10 -7.03 -6.88 -4.26
N VAL A 11 -7.94 -6.59 -3.32
CA VAL A 11 -7.58 -5.99 -2.02
C VAL A 11 -6.66 -6.91 -1.22
N ALA A 12 -7.01 -8.20 -1.12
CA ALA A 12 -6.19 -9.18 -0.40
C ALA A 12 -4.79 -9.33 -1.02
N GLN A 13 -4.69 -9.33 -2.34
CA GLN A 13 -3.40 -9.36 -3.03
C GLN A 13 -2.57 -8.11 -2.75
N LEU A 14 -3.19 -6.93 -2.71
CA LEU A 14 -2.51 -5.69 -2.38
C LEU A 14 -1.98 -5.71 -0.94
N ILE A 15 -2.78 -6.19 0.02
CA ILE A 15 -2.36 -6.34 1.43
C ILE A 15 -1.13 -7.23 1.55
N SER A 16 -1.14 -8.41 0.89
CA SER A 16 0.01 -9.31 0.88
C SER A 16 1.25 -8.60 0.33
N LEU A 17 1.08 -7.92 -0.81
CA LEU A 17 2.19 -7.25 -1.49
C LEU A 17 2.74 -6.07 -0.69
N SER A 18 1.89 -5.26 -0.04
CA SER A 18 2.36 -4.20 0.88
C SER A 18 3.01 -4.79 2.12
N GLY A 19 2.52 -5.91 2.65
CA GLY A 19 3.16 -6.63 3.76
C GLY A 19 4.58 -7.09 3.43
N GLU A 20 4.77 -7.71 2.27
CA GLU A 20 6.09 -8.12 1.77
C GLU A 20 7.02 -6.92 1.56
N LEU A 21 6.50 -5.82 0.99
CA LEU A 21 7.26 -4.59 0.81
C LEU A 21 7.72 -4.01 2.15
N LEU A 22 6.83 -3.96 3.15
CA LEU A 22 7.15 -3.48 4.49
C LEU A 22 8.20 -4.37 5.16
N ALA A 23 8.05 -5.68 5.09
CA ALA A 23 9.01 -6.62 5.65
C ALA A 23 10.40 -6.44 5.04
N GLY A 24 10.48 -6.35 3.69
CA GLY A 24 11.73 -6.07 2.98
C GLY A 24 12.31 -4.70 3.35
N GLY A 25 11.47 -3.67 3.40
CA GLY A 25 11.87 -2.30 3.72
C GLY A 25 12.39 -2.11 5.15
N TYR A 26 11.74 -2.73 6.14
CA TYR A 26 12.23 -2.74 7.52
C TYR A 26 13.50 -3.60 7.65
N GLY A 27 13.60 -4.70 6.91
CA GLY A 27 14.84 -5.49 6.81
C GLY A 27 16.01 -4.68 6.24
N PHE A 28 15.75 -3.84 5.24
CA PHE A 28 16.72 -2.88 4.72
C PHE A 28 17.10 -1.83 5.77
N LEU A 29 16.13 -1.20 6.43
CA LEU A 29 16.38 -0.22 7.50
C LEU A 29 17.26 -0.78 8.63
N ALA A 30 17.07 -2.04 9.00
CA ALA A 30 17.87 -2.70 10.02
C ALA A 30 19.34 -2.90 9.60
N LYS A 31 19.60 -3.04 8.30
CA LYS A 31 20.95 -3.25 7.73
C LYS A 31 21.66 -1.94 7.39
N VAL A 32 20.94 -0.82 7.27
CA VAL A 32 21.49 0.48 6.86
C VAL A 32 21.63 1.43 8.06
N ALA A 33 22.86 1.66 8.50
CA ALA A 33 23.16 2.55 9.63
C ALA A 33 22.74 4.02 9.40
N ARG A 34 22.66 4.47 8.14
CA ARG A 34 22.26 5.85 7.77
C ARG A 34 21.21 5.86 6.67
N ALA A 35 20.07 5.24 6.93
CA ALA A 35 18.95 5.27 6.01
C ALA A 35 18.39 6.70 5.86
N PRO A 36 18.08 7.16 4.64
CA PRO A 36 17.48 8.48 4.42
C PRO A 36 16.09 8.56 5.08
N SER A 37 15.64 9.74 5.51
CA SER A 37 14.28 9.93 6.04
C SER A 37 13.20 9.49 5.06
N GLU A 38 13.48 9.64 3.77
CA GLU A 38 12.56 9.36 2.67
C GLU A 38 12.08 7.90 2.64
N ILE A 39 12.95 6.92 2.94
CA ILE A 39 12.52 5.51 2.99
C ILE A 39 11.57 5.28 4.17
N ARG A 40 11.80 5.94 5.30
CA ARG A 40 10.93 5.81 6.47
C ARG A 40 9.55 6.38 6.14
N SER A 41 9.48 7.58 5.56
CA SER A 41 8.22 8.16 5.08
C SER A 41 7.52 7.24 4.09
N LEU A 42 8.26 6.68 3.13
CA LEU A 42 7.66 5.77 2.14
C LEU A 42 7.09 4.51 2.78
N LEU A 43 7.80 3.90 3.75
CA LEU A 43 7.32 2.73 4.48
C LEU A 43 6.14 3.08 5.39
N THR A 44 6.13 4.27 6.00
CA THR A 44 4.98 4.76 6.76
C THR A 44 3.75 4.91 5.88
N GLU A 45 3.88 5.51 4.68
CA GLU A 45 2.77 5.61 3.74
C GLU A 45 2.30 4.25 3.22
N ALA A 46 3.23 3.34 2.91
CA ALA A 46 2.88 1.97 2.52
C ALA A 46 2.14 1.21 3.64
N ALA A 47 2.52 1.43 4.91
CA ALA A 47 1.83 0.87 6.06
C ALA A 47 0.43 1.46 6.25
N ALA A 48 0.26 2.77 6.03
CA ALA A 48 -1.04 3.43 6.05
C ALA A 48 -1.98 2.86 4.98
N ILE A 49 -1.49 2.71 3.74
CA ILE A 49 -2.25 2.06 2.66
C ILE A 49 -2.61 0.63 3.02
N ASN A 50 -1.66 -0.15 3.54
CA ASN A 50 -1.92 -1.53 3.98
C ASN A 50 -3.03 -1.60 5.04
N SER A 51 -3.03 -0.67 6.00
CA SER A 51 -4.07 -0.59 7.03
C SER A 51 -5.43 -0.23 6.45
N LEU A 52 -5.50 0.72 5.51
CA LEU A 52 -6.75 1.08 4.83
C LEU A 52 -7.29 -0.07 3.98
N LEU A 53 -6.42 -0.80 3.28
CA LEU A 53 -6.81 -1.99 2.54
C LEU A 53 -7.33 -3.10 3.47
N ALA A 54 -6.69 -3.33 4.62
CA ALA A 54 -7.16 -4.30 5.60
C ALA A 54 -8.52 -3.92 6.19
N GLN A 55 -8.76 -2.62 6.43
CA GLN A 55 -10.06 -2.13 6.84
C GLN A 55 -11.12 -2.37 5.76
N LEU A 56 -10.82 -2.09 4.48
CA LEU A 56 -11.71 -2.41 3.36
C LEU A 56 -11.99 -3.91 3.27
N GLN A 57 -10.99 -4.76 3.45
CA GLN A 57 -11.17 -6.22 3.45
C GLN A 57 -12.10 -6.65 4.59
N CYS A 58 -11.89 -6.15 5.80
CA CYS A 58 -12.74 -6.44 6.96
C CYS A 58 -14.19 -5.98 6.74
N LEU A 59 -14.39 -4.81 6.14
CA LEU A 59 -15.72 -4.31 5.78
C LEU A 59 -16.42 -5.17 4.72
N THR A 60 -15.66 -5.80 3.83
CA THR A 60 -16.23 -6.68 2.81
C THR A 60 -16.53 -8.08 3.35
N ASP A 61 -15.71 -8.55 4.29
CA ASP A 61 -15.90 -9.84 4.99
C ASP A 61 -17.07 -9.78 5.99
N ALA A 62 -17.17 -8.70 6.77
CA ALA A 62 -18.19 -8.52 7.80
C ALA A 62 -19.59 -8.19 7.27
N LYS A 63 -19.73 -7.83 5.99
CA LYS A 63 -20.95 -7.17 5.48
C LYS A 63 -21.40 -7.74 4.13
N SER A 64 -21.97 -8.94 4.16
CA SER A 64 -22.60 -9.58 2.99
C SER A 64 -23.93 -8.93 2.55
N GLU A 65 -24.47 -7.92 3.25
CA GLU A 65 -25.86 -7.45 3.05
C GLU A 65 -26.07 -5.94 2.91
N LEU A 66 -25.03 -5.11 2.79
CA LEU A 66 -25.17 -3.66 2.58
C LEU A 66 -24.46 -3.19 1.30
N PRO A 67 -24.82 -2.01 0.75
CA PRO A 67 -24.30 -1.50 -0.52
C PRO A 67 -22.84 -1.01 -0.43
N THR A 68 -21.95 -1.82 0.16
CA THR A 68 -20.48 -1.69 0.07
C THR A 68 -19.99 -1.75 -1.39
N GLY A 69 -20.84 -2.25 -2.30
CA GLY A 69 -20.58 -2.30 -3.73
C GLY A 69 -20.26 -0.93 -4.35
N ASP A 70 -20.89 0.17 -3.92
CA ASP A 70 -20.77 1.44 -4.65
C ASP A 70 -19.38 2.09 -4.52
N ALA A 71 -18.82 2.09 -3.30
CA ALA A 71 -17.48 2.63 -3.05
C ALA A 71 -16.37 1.74 -3.63
N LEU A 72 -16.48 0.42 -3.46
CA LEU A 72 -15.51 -0.54 -4.02
C LEU A 72 -15.53 -0.56 -5.55
N SER A 73 -16.72 -0.55 -6.17
CA SER A 73 -16.87 -0.45 -7.62
C SER A 73 -16.37 0.90 -8.15
N THR A 74 -16.53 1.98 -7.39
CA THR A 74 -15.95 3.29 -7.75
C THR A 74 -14.42 3.26 -7.73
N LEU A 75 -13.81 2.69 -6.69
CA LEU A 75 -12.35 2.52 -6.62
C LEU A 75 -11.81 1.63 -7.75
N GLU A 76 -12.54 0.57 -8.09
CA GLU A 76 -12.19 -0.31 -9.20
C GLU A 76 -12.27 0.41 -10.55
N ARG A 77 -13.37 1.15 -10.79
CA ARG A 77 -13.56 1.96 -12.00
C ARG A 77 -12.52 3.07 -12.15
N LEU A 78 -12.09 3.66 -11.03
CA LEU A 78 -11.01 4.63 -10.99
C LEU A 78 -9.62 4.00 -11.14
N GLY A 79 -9.52 2.67 -11.16
CA GLY A 79 -8.26 1.95 -11.32
C GLY A 79 -7.34 2.02 -10.10
N VAL A 80 -7.86 2.41 -8.93
CA VAL A 80 -7.06 2.67 -7.71
C VAL A 80 -6.29 1.43 -7.29
N PHE A 81 -6.91 0.25 -7.36
CA PHE A 81 -6.26 -1.01 -7.02
C PHE A 81 -5.08 -1.32 -7.95
N ARG A 82 -5.22 -1.03 -9.25
CA ARG A 82 -4.18 -1.26 -10.25
C ARG A 82 -3.01 -0.29 -10.07
N GLU A 83 -3.31 0.97 -9.74
CA GLU A 83 -2.32 2.00 -9.45
C GLU A 83 -1.55 1.69 -8.15
N CYS A 84 -2.25 1.25 -7.09
CA CYS A 84 -1.63 0.73 -5.86
C CYS A 84 -0.69 -0.43 -6.18
N GLN A 85 -1.14 -1.41 -6.96
CA GLN A 85 -0.34 -2.57 -7.31
C GLN A 85 0.93 -2.19 -8.08
N THR A 86 0.79 -1.30 -9.06
CA THR A 86 1.91 -0.83 -9.90
C THR A 86 2.93 -0.05 -9.07
N THR A 87 2.45 0.85 -8.22
CA THR A 87 3.29 1.69 -7.36
C THR A 87 4.06 0.84 -6.35
N LEU A 88 3.36 -0.04 -5.62
CA LEU A 88 3.99 -0.93 -4.65
C LEU A 88 4.99 -1.90 -5.30
N LYS A 89 4.66 -2.48 -6.48
CA LYS A 89 5.61 -3.33 -7.23
C LYS A 89 6.84 -2.57 -7.71
N SER A 90 6.68 -1.31 -8.13
CA SER A 90 7.81 -0.48 -8.54
C SER A 90 8.78 -0.26 -7.38
N ILE A 91 8.24 0.06 -6.19
CA ILE A 91 9.02 0.24 -4.97
C ILE A 91 9.69 -1.07 -4.55
N GLN A 92 8.96 -2.20 -4.59
CA GLN A 92 9.50 -3.52 -4.25
C GLN A 92 10.64 -3.93 -5.20
N LYS A 93 10.49 -3.66 -6.51
CA LYS A 93 11.55 -3.90 -7.50
C LYS A 93 12.78 -3.05 -7.24
N ALA A 94 12.59 -1.78 -6.90
CA ALA A 94 13.70 -0.91 -6.54
C ALA A 94 14.42 -1.41 -5.28
N LEU A 95 13.66 -1.84 -4.27
CA LEU A 95 14.21 -2.39 -3.03
C LEU A 95 15.01 -3.68 -3.25
N THR A 96 14.47 -4.60 -4.05
CA THR A 96 15.14 -5.87 -4.39
C THR A 96 16.34 -5.67 -5.33
N ALA A 97 16.32 -4.68 -6.22
CA ALA A 97 17.48 -4.32 -7.04
C ALA A 97 18.66 -3.83 -6.18
N CYS A 98 18.38 -3.13 -5.08
CA CYS A 98 19.41 -2.77 -4.09
C CYS A 98 20.00 -3.98 -3.36
N GLU A 99 19.18 -4.99 -3.06
CA GLU A 99 19.67 -6.24 -2.45
C GLU A 99 20.47 -7.11 -3.44
N GLN A 100 20.06 -7.21 -4.71
CA GLN A 100 20.75 -8.06 -5.70
C GLN A 100 22.13 -7.53 -6.12
N MET A 101 22.32 -6.21 -6.18
CA MET A 101 23.65 -5.60 -6.40
C MET A 101 24.68 -5.98 -5.31
N HIS A 102 24.23 -6.55 -4.18
CA HIS A 102 25.07 -6.90 -3.02
C HIS A 102 25.49 -8.37 -2.93
N GLY A 103 25.03 -9.26 -3.84
CA GLY A 103 25.39 -10.68 -3.81
C GLY A 103 26.87 -11.00 -4.07
N ASN A 104 27.65 -10.03 -4.58
CA ASN A 104 29.02 -10.28 -5.05
C ASN A 104 30.13 -9.61 -4.21
N ASP A 105 29.84 -8.73 -3.24
CA ASP A 105 30.88 -7.93 -2.55
C ASP A 105 30.60 -7.70 -1.05
N VAL A 106 30.91 -8.74 -0.27
CA VAL A 106 30.60 -8.94 1.16
C VAL A 106 31.44 -8.04 2.11
N LYS A 107 32.19 -7.06 1.60
CA LYS A 107 33.13 -6.24 2.41
C LYS A 107 32.73 -4.77 2.58
N ASN A 108 31.69 -4.29 1.90
CA ASN A 108 31.31 -2.86 1.88
C ASN A 108 29.88 -2.57 2.41
N PHE A 109 29.34 -3.48 3.24
CA PHE A 109 27.96 -3.45 3.76
C PHE A 109 27.46 -2.09 4.27
N GLY A 110 28.32 -1.26 4.88
CA GLY A 110 27.88 0.01 5.46
C GLY A 110 27.97 1.23 4.54
N ARG A 111 28.72 1.18 3.43
CA ARG A 111 29.07 2.38 2.64
C ARG A 111 28.30 2.53 1.34
N ARG A 112 27.58 1.50 0.87
CA ARG A 112 26.94 1.48 -0.46
C ARG A 112 25.48 1.07 -0.50
N LEU A 113 24.78 1.00 0.64
CA LEU A 113 23.32 0.94 0.65
C LEU A 113 22.74 2.32 0.31
N ILE A 114 22.98 2.72 -0.95
CA ILE A 114 22.46 3.94 -1.55
C ILE A 114 21.06 3.58 -2.00
N TRP A 115 20.08 4.27 -1.42
CA TRP A 115 18.69 4.20 -1.82
C TRP A 115 18.59 4.42 -3.34
N PRO A 116 17.90 3.53 -4.08
CA PRO A 116 17.94 3.53 -5.55
C PRO A 116 17.09 4.64 -6.15
N PHE A 117 16.13 5.18 -5.39
CA PHE A 117 15.36 6.33 -5.82
C PHE A 117 16.17 7.60 -5.63
N LYS A 118 16.25 8.42 -6.70
CA LYS A 118 16.61 9.83 -6.55
C LYS A 118 15.57 10.53 -5.69
N GLU A 119 15.95 11.60 -5.00
CA GLU A 119 15.03 12.41 -4.17
C GLU A 119 13.73 12.78 -4.90
N ARG A 120 13.82 13.13 -6.19
CA ARG A 120 12.66 13.44 -7.03
C ARG A 120 11.73 12.24 -7.21
N GLU A 121 12.30 11.07 -7.52
CA GLU A 121 11.50 9.86 -7.75
C GLU A 121 10.87 9.34 -6.46
N THR A 122 11.55 9.52 -5.31
CA THR A 122 10.94 9.19 -4.01
C THR A 122 9.78 10.12 -3.68
N LYS A 123 9.92 11.42 -3.96
CA LYS A 123 8.84 12.40 -3.78
C LYS A 123 7.66 12.12 -4.71
N GLU A 124 7.89 11.79 -5.97
CA GLU A 124 6.80 11.40 -6.88
C GLU A 124 6.11 10.11 -6.43
N ALA A 125 6.86 9.10 -5.99
CA ALA A 125 6.29 7.87 -5.43
C ALA A 125 5.47 8.16 -4.17
N LEU A 126 5.98 9.01 -3.27
CA LEU A 126 5.26 9.47 -2.07
C LEU A 126 3.98 10.23 -2.42
N GLN A 127 4.02 11.15 -3.39
CA GLN A 127 2.83 11.88 -3.84
C GLN A 127 1.78 10.95 -4.42
N ARG A 128 2.19 9.93 -5.19
CA ARG A 128 1.27 8.89 -5.70
C ARG A 128 0.67 8.07 -4.55
N LEU A 129 1.49 7.64 -3.59
CA LEU A 129 1.00 6.90 -2.41
C LEU A 129 0.04 7.76 -1.57
N HIS A 130 0.35 9.03 -1.33
CA HIS A 130 -0.54 9.96 -0.63
C HIS A 130 -1.88 10.11 -1.35
N HIS A 131 -1.86 10.29 -2.67
CA HIS A 131 -3.09 10.40 -3.44
C HIS A 131 -3.94 9.12 -3.34
N LEU A 132 -3.29 7.95 -3.46
CA LEU A 132 -3.96 6.65 -3.31
C LEU A 132 -4.52 6.45 -1.90
N ARG A 133 -3.77 6.86 -0.87
CA ARG A 133 -4.20 6.84 0.52
C ARG A 133 -5.43 7.70 0.73
N ASP A 134 -5.44 8.93 0.22
CA ASP A 134 -6.61 9.83 0.32
C ASP A 134 -7.85 9.24 -0.36
N LEU A 135 -7.69 8.61 -1.53
CA LEU A 135 -8.80 7.92 -2.20
C LEU A 135 -9.32 6.72 -1.39
N LEU A 136 -8.43 5.92 -0.82
CA LEU A 136 -8.79 4.79 0.03
C LEU A 136 -9.44 5.24 1.34
N ALA A 137 -8.91 6.29 1.98
CA ALA A 137 -9.47 6.88 3.20
C ALA A 137 -10.88 7.40 2.96
N ASN A 138 -11.09 8.17 1.90
CA ASN A 138 -12.41 8.65 1.50
C ASN A 138 -13.40 7.49 1.28
N ALA A 139 -12.96 6.39 0.67
CA ALA A 139 -13.82 5.22 0.47
C ALA A 139 -14.17 4.51 1.79
N VAL A 140 -13.20 4.37 2.72
CA VAL A 140 -13.43 3.81 4.06
C VAL A 140 -14.38 4.70 4.86
N GLU A 141 -14.18 6.02 4.83
CA GLU A 141 -15.02 7.00 5.51
C GLU A 141 -16.45 7.03 4.94
N ALA A 142 -16.60 7.02 3.60
CA ALA A 142 -17.91 6.94 2.96
C ALA A 142 -18.66 5.67 3.38
N ASN A 143 -17.95 4.54 3.49
CA ASN A 143 -18.55 3.30 3.97
C ASN A 143 -18.92 3.35 5.47
N ASN A 144 -18.09 3.97 6.30
CA ASN A 144 -18.39 4.16 7.72
C ASN A 144 -19.60 5.08 7.93
N ALA A 145 -19.68 6.20 7.20
CA ALA A 145 -20.81 7.11 7.24
C ALA A 145 -22.13 6.42 6.81
N CYS A 146 -22.07 5.54 5.81
CA CYS A 146 -23.21 4.72 5.41
C CYS A 146 -23.68 3.79 6.55
N VAL A 147 -22.75 3.22 7.34
CA VAL A 147 -23.09 2.38 8.50
C VAL A 147 -23.82 3.19 9.58
N SER A 148 -23.36 4.41 9.87
CA SER A 148 -23.95 5.26 10.92
C SER A 148 -25.37 5.72 10.60
N VAL A 149 -25.69 5.96 9.32
CA VAL A 149 -27.03 6.38 8.89
C VAL A 149 -28.07 5.27 9.07
N LEU A 150 -27.67 3.99 8.95
CA LEU A 150 -28.58 2.88 9.18
C LEU A 150 -28.86 2.60 10.67
N ASP A 151 -27.94 2.97 11.57
CA ASP A 151 -28.13 2.78 13.02
C ASP A 151 -29.10 3.81 13.63
N VAL A 152 -29.23 5.00 13.02
CA VAL A 152 -30.10 6.08 13.53
C VAL A 152 -31.59 5.89 13.23
N THR A 153 -31.95 4.88 12.43
CA THR A 153 -33.34 4.63 12.01
C THR A 153 -33.98 3.43 12.72
N LYS A 154 -33.46 3.02 13.89
CA LYS A 154 -34.00 1.90 14.66
C LYS A 154 -34.53 2.32 16.02
#